data_AF-A0A2Z3HC32-F1
#
_entry.id   AF-A0A2Z3HC32-F1
#
_cell.length_a   1.000
_cell.length_b   1.000
_cell.length_c   1.000
_cell.angle_alpha   90.00
_cell.angle_beta   90.00
_cell.angle_gamma   90.00
#
_symmetry.space_group_name_H-M   'P 1'
#
loop_
_entity.id
_entity.type
_entity.pdbx_description
1 polymer ?
#
loop_
_entity_poly.entity_id
_entity_poly.type
_entity_poly.pdbx_seq_one_letter_code
_entity_poly.pdbx_strand_id
1 'polypeptide(L)'
;MADEQLKRFGTTAESAERLAQQAAAAETVLGIHGVSVTARDTNAPAGVAPRSEVEKHFPVHNTPSRRDPQHRTVELPKPVTPEVADRFNRLFGRSE
;
A
#
# COMPACT_ATOMS: atom_id res chain seq x y z
N MET A 1 -14.52 -1.81 -17.46
CA MET A 1 -14.62 -2.23 -16.04
C MET A 1 -13.92 -1.15 -15.23
N ALA A 2 -14.51 -0.66 -14.14
CA ALA A 2 -13.87 0.37 -13.33
C ALA A 2 -12.66 -0.23 -12.60
N ASP A 3 -11.53 0.49 -12.57
CA ASP A 3 -10.33 0.05 -11.84
C ASP A 3 -10.56 0.12 -10.33
N GLU A 4 -10.06 -0.89 -9.58
CA GLU A 4 -10.21 -0.93 -8.11
C GLU A 4 -9.35 0.19 -7.49
N GLN A 5 -9.95 1.12 -6.76
CA GLN A 5 -9.21 2.19 -6.11
C GLN A 5 -8.66 1.72 -4.77
N LEU A 6 -7.32 1.63 -4.67
CA LEU A 6 -6.62 1.30 -3.44
C LEU A 6 -6.45 2.57 -2.61
N LYS A 7 -6.80 2.48 -1.33
CA LYS A 7 -6.72 3.57 -0.38
C LYS A 7 -5.75 3.21 0.73
N ARG A 8 -4.82 4.12 0.99
CA ARG A 8 -3.85 4.02 2.08
C ARG A 8 -4.13 5.14 3.08
N PHE A 9 -4.43 4.77 4.32
CA PHE A 9 -4.77 5.73 5.37
C PHE A 9 -3.59 6.66 5.70
N GLY A 10 -3.90 7.95 5.86
CA GLY A 10 -2.92 9.01 6.04
C GLY A 10 -2.65 9.77 4.73
N THR A 11 -2.24 11.03 4.87
CA THR A 11 -1.92 11.94 3.75
C THR A 11 -0.45 12.35 3.72
N THR A 12 0.30 12.06 4.77
CA THR A 12 1.73 12.38 4.82
C THR A 12 2.57 11.36 4.06
N ALA A 13 3.67 11.84 3.47
CA ALA A 13 4.67 10.98 2.85
C ALA A 13 5.22 9.96 3.87
N GLU A 14 5.30 8.69 3.46
CA GLU A 14 5.92 7.64 4.29
C GLU A 14 7.40 7.48 3.91
N SER A 15 8.27 7.52 4.92
CA SER A 15 9.71 7.28 4.75
C SER A 15 9.99 5.80 4.46
N ALA A 16 11.10 5.51 3.77
CA ALA A 16 11.53 4.14 3.46
C ALA A 16 11.64 3.26 4.71
N GLU A 17 12.14 3.81 5.82
CA GLU A 17 12.25 3.10 7.10
C GLU A 17 10.87 2.68 7.65
N ARG A 18 9.88 3.57 7.57
CA ARG A 18 8.52 3.30 8.05
C ARG A 18 7.84 2.23 7.18
N LEU A 19 7.98 2.35 5.86
CA LEU A 19 7.49 1.35 4.92
C LEU A 19 8.17 0.00 5.13
N ALA A 20 9.48 -0.03 5.35
CA ALA A 20 10.24 -1.24 5.66
C ALA A 20 9.77 -1.91 6.96
N GLN A 21 9.56 -1.12 8.03
CA GLN A 21 9.06 -1.64 9.31
C GLN A 21 7.69 -2.28 9.15
N GLN A 22 6.78 -1.63 8.41
CA GLN A 22 5.45 -2.17 8.16
C GLN A 22 5.49 -3.40 7.24
N ALA A 23 6.33 -3.38 6.21
CA ALA A 23 6.52 -4.51 5.32
C ALA A 23 7.09 -5.73 6.06
N ALA A 24 8.06 -5.54 6.94
CA ALA A 24 8.58 -6.59 7.80
C ALA A 24 7.53 -7.12 8.80
N ALA A 25 6.70 -6.24 9.36
CA ALA A 25 5.60 -6.65 10.23
C ALA A 25 4.55 -7.49 9.48
N ALA A 26 4.21 -7.11 8.25
CA ALA A 26 3.32 -7.89 7.39
C ALA A 26 3.95 -9.23 6.98
N GLU A 27 5.26 -9.27 6.69
CA GLU A 27 5.99 -10.51 6.37
C GLU A 27 5.85 -11.53 7.51
N THR A 28 5.94 -11.06 8.76
CA THR A 28 5.82 -11.92 9.95
C THR A 28 4.42 -12.53 10.12
N VAL A 29 3.37 -11.83 9.67
CA VAL A 29 1.98 -12.26 9.87
C VAL A 29 1.41 -12.99 8.65
N LEU A 30 1.74 -12.51 7.45
CA LEU A 30 1.16 -12.95 6.17
C LEU A 30 2.17 -13.66 5.26
N GLY A 31 3.47 -13.64 5.59
CA GLY A 31 4.53 -14.11 4.69
C GLY A 31 4.81 -13.17 3.51
N ILE A 32 4.17 -11.99 3.48
CA ILE A 32 4.27 -11.01 2.39
C ILE A 32 4.93 -9.75 2.92
N HIS A 33 6.10 -9.40 2.37
CA HIS A 33 6.79 -8.17 2.69
C HIS A 33 6.09 -6.98 2.04
N GLY A 34 5.11 -6.38 2.71
CA GLY A 34 4.27 -5.38 2.08
C GLY A 34 3.47 -4.49 3.02
N VAL A 35 2.83 -3.49 2.46
CA VAL A 35 2.02 -2.53 3.20
C VAL A 35 0.53 -2.73 2.96
N SER A 36 -0.25 -2.59 4.03
CA SER A 36 -1.71 -2.73 3.99
C SER A 36 -2.36 -1.56 3.28
N VAL A 37 -3.22 -1.87 2.31
CA VAL A 37 -4.13 -0.91 1.66
C VAL A 37 -5.54 -1.51 1.64
N THR A 38 -6.54 -0.69 1.40
CA THR A 38 -7.93 -1.15 1.36
C THR A 38 -8.66 -0.57 0.15
N ALA A 39 -9.49 -1.38 -0.50
CA ALA A 39 -10.37 -0.91 -1.57
C ALA A 39 -11.74 -0.44 -1.05
N ARG A 40 -11.94 -0.44 0.27
CA ARG A 40 -13.22 -0.03 0.87
C ARG A 40 -13.47 1.46 0.73
N ASP A 41 -14.75 1.82 0.77
CA ASP A 41 -15.09 3.24 0.85
C ASP A 41 -14.79 3.82 2.24
N THR A 42 -14.21 5.02 2.26
CA THR A 42 -13.76 5.66 3.50
C THR A 42 -13.80 7.17 3.33
N ASN A 43 -14.36 7.84 4.34
CA ASN A 43 -14.35 9.30 4.45
C ASN A 43 -13.06 9.84 5.11
N ALA A 44 -12.22 8.95 5.66
CA ALA A 44 -10.97 9.35 6.29
C ALA A 44 -9.94 9.82 5.23
N PRO A 45 -9.10 10.82 5.56
CA PRO A 45 -8.04 11.28 4.67
C PRO A 45 -7.08 10.13 4.34
N ALA A 46 -7.04 9.78 3.07
CA ALA A 46 -6.27 8.66 2.55
C ALA A 46 -5.67 9.04 1.20
N GLY A 47 -4.45 8.57 0.95
CA GLY A 47 -3.91 8.55 -0.40
C GLY A 47 -4.69 7.53 -1.22
N VAL A 48 -5.01 7.88 -2.46
CA VAL A 48 -5.80 7.03 -3.37
C VAL A 48 -4.97 6.76 -4.61
N ALA A 49 -4.85 5.48 -4.97
CA ALA A 49 -4.16 5.04 -6.17
C ALA A 49 -5.02 4.01 -6.91
N PRO A 50 -5.12 4.08 -8.25
CA PRO A 50 -5.71 3.00 -9.03
C PRO A 50 -4.87 1.72 -8.89
N ARG A 51 -5.52 0.59 -8.62
CA ARG A 51 -4.87 -0.72 -8.50
C ARG A 51 -4.03 -1.03 -9.73
N SER A 52 -4.54 -0.75 -10.93
CA SER A 52 -3.80 -0.97 -12.18
C SER A 52 -2.48 -0.20 -12.22
N GLU A 53 -2.39 1.00 -11.65
CA GLU A 53 -1.13 1.75 -11.59
C GLU A 53 -0.18 1.21 -10.52
N VAL A 54 -0.71 0.76 -9.38
CA VAL A 54 0.11 0.14 -8.33
C VAL A 54 0.71 -1.17 -8.81
N GLU A 55 -0.09 -2.03 -9.45
CA GLU A 55 0.33 -3.35 -9.96
C GLU A 55 1.41 -3.26 -11.06
N LYS A 56 1.57 -2.11 -11.74
CA LYS A 56 2.69 -1.87 -12.67
C LYS A 56 4.05 -1.78 -11.99
N HIS A 57 4.08 -1.48 -10.69
CA HIS A 57 5.31 -1.26 -9.94
C HIS A 57 5.48 -2.21 -8.76
N PHE A 58 4.37 -2.62 -8.14
CA PHE A 58 4.34 -3.41 -6.92
C PHE A 58 3.22 -4.46 -7.00
N PRO A 59 3.52 -5.76 -6.75
CA PRO A 59 2.49 -6.79 -6.71
C PRO A 59 1.42 -6.48 -5.65
N VAL A 60 0.14 -6.62 -5.99
CA VAL A 60 -0.96 -6.42 -5.04
C VAL A 60 -1.65 -7.75 -4.73
N HIS A 61 -1.52 -8.18 -3.49
CA HIS A 61 -2.12 -9.41 -2.99
C HIS A 61 -3.49 -9.14 -2.36
N ASN A 62 -4.47 -9.95 -2.71
CA ASN A 62 -5.78 -9.93 -2.07
C ASN A 62 -5.70 -10.65 -0.73
N THR A 63 -5.58 -9.88 0.35
CA THR A 63 -5.44 -10.39 1.72
C THR A 63 -6.66 -10.00 2.55
N PRO A 64 -7.87 -10.46 2.20
CA PRO A 64 -9.10 -10.10 2.92
C PRO A 64 -8.97 -10.54 4.38
N SER A 65 -9.32 -9.64 5.29
CA SER A 65 -9.35 -9.94 6.73
C SER A 65 -10.79 -9.95 7.23
N ARG A 66 -11.07 -10.62 8.36
CA ARG A 66 -12.41 -10.61 8.97
C ARG A 66 -12.93 -9.20 9.29
N ARG A 67 -12.03 -8.24 9.51
CA ARG A 67 -12.38 -6.84 9.78
C ARG A 67 -12.50 -5.99 8.52
N ASP A 68 -11.85 -6.39 7.44
CA ASP A 68 -11.84 -5.68 6.17
C ASP A 68 -11.76 -6.67 5.00
N PRO A 69 -12.91 -7.03 4.39
CA PRO A 69 -12.96 -7.93 3.24
C PRO A 69 -12.28 -7.36 1.99
N GLN A 70 -12.14 -6.04 1.91
CA GLN A 70 -11.48 -5.33 0.83
C GLN A 70 -10.02 -5.00 1.16
N HIS A 71 -9.45 -5.65 2.18
CA HIS A 71 -8.04 -5.52 2.52
C HIS A 71 -7.18 -6.11 1.40
N ARG A 72 -6.10 -5.41 1.10
CA ARG A 72 -5.09 -5.75 0.12
C ARG A 72 -3.71 -5.49 0.73
N THR A 73 -2.71 -6.24 0.30
CA THR A 73 -1.33 -6.02 0.68
C THR A 73 -0.54 -5.68 -0.57
N VAL A 74 0.07 -4.50 -0.61
CA VAL A 74 1.01 -4.11 -1.67
C VAL A 74 2.38 -4.63 -1.27
N GLU A 75 2.92 -5.59 -2.01
CA GLU A 75 4.25 -6.14 -1.78
C GLU A 75 5.31 -5.11 -2.17
N LEU A 76 6.21 -4.82 -1.23
CA LEU A 76 7.34 -3.94 -1.45
C LEU A 76 8.62 -4.78 -1.55
N PRO A 77 9.58 -4.37 -2.40
CA PRO A 77 10.87 -5.03 -2.48
C PRO A 77 11.62 -4.98 -1.15
N LYS A 78 12.46 -5.99 -0.91
CA LYS A 78 13.35 -6.09 0.26
C LYS A 78 14.79 -5.95 -0.23
N PRO A 79 15.54 -4.89 0.18
CA PRO A 79 15.15 -3.81 1.08
C PRO A 79 14.24 -2.75 0.44
N VAL A 80 13.45 -2.03 1.26
CA VAL A 80 12.72 -0.83 0.81
C VAL A 80 13.70 0.32 0.71
N THR A 81 13.99 0.78 -0.50
CA THR A 81 14.89 1.92 -0.75
C THR A 81 14.13 3.25 -0.71
N PRO A 82 14.83 4.40 -0.59
CA PRO A 82 14.21 5.72 -0.72
C PRO A 82 13.44 5.90 -2.04
N GLU A 83 13.93 5.34 -3.14
CA GLU A 83 13.26 5.38 -4.46
C GLU A 83 11.94 4.61 -4.46
N VAL A 84 11.87 3.47 -3.75
CA VAL A 84 10.64 2.69 -3.58
C VAL A 84 9.62 3.49 -2.78
N ALA A 85 10.07 4.16 -1.72
CA ALA A 85 9.22 5.01 -0.90
C ALA A 85 8.68 6.23 -1.66
N ASP A 86 9.54 6.93 -2.41
CA ASP A 86 9.13 8.04 -3.28
C ASP A 86 8.10 7.58 -4.31
N ARG A 87 8.35 6.46 -5.00
CA ARG A 87 7.40 5.91 -5.97
C ARG A 87 6.07 5.54 -5.33
N PHE A 88 6.09 4.90 -4.17
CA PHE A 88 4.88 4.58 -3.42
C PHE A 88 4.12 5.86 -3.05
N ASN A 89 4.80 6.86 -2.50
CA ASN A 89 4.17 8.13 -2.13
C ASN A 89 3.56 8.84 -3.35
N ARG A 90 4.25 8.86 -4.50
CA ARG A 90 3.71 9.44 -5.74
C ARG A 90 2.45 8.74 -6.23
N LEU A 91 2.44 7.40 -6.21
CA LEU A 91 1.25 6.63 -6.64
C LEU A 91 0.01 6.96 -5.81
N PHE A 92 0.19 7.16 -4.50
CA PHE A 92 -0.89 7.48 -3.57
C PHE A 92 -1.12 8.99 -3.40
N GLY A 93 -0.48 9.85 -4.20
CA GLY A 93 -0.66 11.30 -4.17
C GLY A 93 -0.19 11.96 -2.87
N ARG A 94 0.86 11.41 -2.24
CA ARG A 94 1.43 11.85 -0.95
C ARG A 94 2.76 12.59 -1.08
N SER A 95 3.19 12.83 -2.32
CA SER A 95 4.32 13.71 -2.62
C SER A 95 3.81 15.14 -2.61
N GLU A 96 4.38 15.99 -1.74
CA GLU A 96 4.21 17.45 -1.81
C GLU A 96 4.79 18.01 -3.11
#